data_AF-A0A3N4RU95-F1
#
_entry.id   AF-A0A3N4RU95-F1
#
_cell.length_a   1.000
_cell.length_b   1.000
_cell.length_c   1.000
_cell.angle_alpha   90.00
_cell.angle_beta   90.00
_cell.angle_gamma   90.00
#
_symmetry.space_group_name_H-M   'P 1'
#
loop_
_entity.id
_entity.type
_entity.pdbx_description
1 polymer ?
#
loop_
_entity_poly.entity_id
_entity_poly.type
_entity_poly.pdbx_seq_one_letter_code
_entity_poly.pdbx_strand_id
1 'polypeptide(L)'
;MNDLDRTDPEGAIAAAAKAYSNWGRWGADDRLGTLNFLGEDERRAAAGLIRQGVSFSLAQRFDMNGPQKGWRRRTNPVHTMLDTGTDAAAGLQGFPHGIGGADDVIAMPLQCSTQWDGLGHIFDHGRAWNGRDAATTVTSEGDQVTGIEHMDHQIAGRGVLLDVGRAIGTDGELPDGFAITEEHLRATIEAQGPSSAVRRGDLVVVRTGQLSRARREGWGEYAGGAAPGLSFTTAGWLHRTEIAAIATDTWGFEVRPNEFDHAFQPLHQVAIPNMGLLIGEMWDPDALAAHCAADGVYEFWLTAAPLPITGAVGSPVNPIAVK
;
A
#
# COMPACT_ATOMS: atom_id res chain seq x y z
N MET A 1 -14.02 23.46 4.98
CA MET A 1 -13.60 22.94 3.66
C MET A 1 -13.11 24.12 2.85
N ASN A 2 -11.80 24.21 2.61
CA ASN A 2 -11.32 25.04 1.51
C ASN A 2 -11.79 24.35 0.24
N ASP A 3 -12.61 25.02 -0.54
CA ASP A 3 -13.09 24.50 -1.82
C ASP A 3 -11.88 24.29 -2.72
N LEU A 4 -11.67 23.06 -3.18
CA LEU A 4 -10.55 22.68 -4.01
C LEU A 4 -10.77 23.27 -5.41
N ASP A 5 -9.90 24.15 -5.90
CA ASP A 5 -9.99 24.63 -7.28
C ASP A 5 -9.63 23.50 -8.25
N ARG A 6 -10.65 22.87 -8.79
CA ARG A 6 -10.55 21.72 -9.70
C ARG A 6 -9.79 22.04 -10.99
N THR A 7 -9.70 23.31 -11.36
CA THR A 7 -9.11 23.78 -12.61
C THR A 7 -7.61 24.08 -12.50
N ASP A 8 -7.07 24.17 -11.27
CA ASP A 8 -5.65 24.42 -11.00
C ASP A 8 -5.01 23.28 -10.17
N PRO A 9 -4.89 22.06 -10.74
CA PRO A 9 -4.19 20.98 -10.06
C PRO A 9 -2.72 21.32 -9.78
N GLU A 10 -2.03 22.03 -10.68
CA GLU A 10 -0.61 22.37 -10.52
C GLU A 10 -0.38 23.26 -9.28
N GLY A 11 -1.17 24.33 -9.13
CA GLY A 11 -1.10 25.22 -7.97
C GLY A 11 -1.46 24.50 -6.67
N ALA A 12 -2.50 23.65 -6.68
CA ALA A 12 -2.89 22.87 -5.51
C ALA A 12 -1.81 21.87 -5.07
N ILE A 13 -1.22 21.14 -6.02
CA ILE A 13 -0.12 20.21 -5.77
C ILE A 13 1.11 20.95 -5.26
N ALA A 14 1.51 22.06 -5.88
CA ALA A 14 2.65 22.86 -5.44
C ALA A 14 2.46 23.40 -4.01
N ALA A 15 1.24 23.86 -3.67
CA ALA A 15 0.91 24.31 -2.33
C ALA A 15 0.99 23.16 -1.31
N ALA A 16 0.43 21.98 -1.64
CA ALA A 16 0.46 20.82 -0.77
C ALA A 16 1.88 20.24 -0.60
N ALA A 17 2.65 20.12 -1.68
CA ALA A 17 4.05 19.70 -1.66
C ALA A 17 4.88 20.59 -0.73
N LYS A 18 4.71 21.92 -0.83
CA LYS A 18 5.39 22.87 0.07
C LYS A 18 4.93 22.75 1.51
N ALA A 19 3.62 22.61 1.75
CA ALA A 19 3.05 22.59 3.09
C ALA A 19 3.33 21.28 3.86
N TYR A 20 3.42 20.16 3.13
CA TYR A 20 3.46 18.81 3.70
C TYR A 20 4.73 18.04 3.33
N SER A 21 5.81 18.75 3.01
CA SER A 21 7.12 18.16 2.78
C SER A 21 7.80 17.76 4.10
N ASN A 22 8.49 16.62 4.08
CA ASN A 22 9.41 16.19 5.14
C ASN A 22 10.88 16.24 4.67
N TRP A 23 11.21 16.94 3.59
CA TRP A 23 12.60 17.05 3.11
C TRP A 23 13.52 17.62 4.19
N GLY A 24 14.67 16.98 4.36
CA GLY A 24 15.68 17.32 5.36
C GLY A 24 15.30 16.95 6.81
N ARG A 25 14.06 16.49 7.07
CA ARG A 25 13.57 16.21 8.43
C ARG A 25 14.42 15.17 9.16
N TRP A 26 14.91 14.17 8.44
CA TRP A 26 15.77 13.09 8.97
C TRP A 26 17.18 13.13 8.39
N GLY A 27 17.60 14.30 7.89
CA GLY A 27 18.89 14.50 7.24
C GLY A 27 18.86 14.33 5.72
N ALA A 28 19.89 14.85 5.05
CA ALA A 28 20.01 14.85 3.59
C ALA A 28 20.19 13.44 2.99
N ASP A 29 20.71 12.50 3.78
CA ASP A 29 20.98 11.12 3.35
C ASP A 29 19.85 10.15 3.69
N ASP A 30 18.70 10.64 4.19
CA ASP A 30 17.58 9.78 4.57
C ASP A 30 17.02 8.96 3.40
N ARG A 31 16.78 7.68 3.67
CA ARG A 31 16.25 6.69 2.73
C ARG A 31 14.95 6.04 3.19
N LEU A 32 14.42 6.44 4.35
CA LEU A 32 13.31 5.76 5.01
C LEU A 32 12.02 6.58 5.03
N GLY A 33 12.11 7.91 4.87
CA GLY A 33 10.93 8.77 4.89
C GLY A 33 10.15 8.63 6.19
N THR A 34 8.83 8.50 6.09
CA THR A 34 7.94 8.38 7.25
C THR A 34 8.14 7.10 8.06
N LEU A 35 8.83 6.08 7.55
CA LEU A 35 9.18 4.90 8.34
C LEU A 35 10.06 5.24 9.55
N ASN A 36 10.76 6.40 9.53
CA ASN A 36 11.47 6.93 10.70
C ASN A 36 10.56 7.24 11.90
N PHE A 37 9.24 7.32 11.72
CA PHE A 37 8.27 7.43 12.82
C PHE A 37 8.02 6.12 13.55
N LEU A 38 8.33 4.98 12.92
CA LEU A 38 8.21 3.65 13.50
C LEU A 38 9.56 3.28 14.15
N GLY A 39 9.74 3.69 15.41
CA GLY A 39 10.95 3.42 16.21
C GLY A 39 10.86 2.11 17.00
N GLU A 40 11.90 1.81 17.78
CA GLU A 40 11.93 0.61 18.63
C GLU A 40 10.84 0.62 19.71
N ASP A 41 10.53 1.78 20.27
CA ASP A 41 9.52 1.92 21.32
C ASP A 41 8.10 1.72 20.76
N GLU A 42 7.80 2.26 19.58
CA GLU A 42 6.55 2.01 18.87
C GLU A 42 6.36 0.52 18.57
N ARG A 43 7.42 -0.16 18.11
CA ARG A 43 7.43 -1.61 17.86
C ARG A 43 7.21 -2.41 19.14
N ARG A 44 7.93 -2.09 20.21
CA ARG A 44 7.79 -2.78 21.51
C ARG A 44 6.36 -2.64 22.05
N ALA A 45 5.77 -1.45 21.95
CA ALA A 45 4.40 -1.21 22.37
C ALA A 45 3.40 -2.02 21.51
N ALA A 46 3.60 -2.05 20.19
CA ALA A 46 2.74 -2.79 19.26
C ALA A 46 2.80 -4.30 19.48
N ALA A 47 3.96 -4.86 19.85
CA ALA A 47 4.08 -6.29 20.16
C ALA A 47 3.16 -6.71 21.32
N GLY A 48 2.86 -5.78 22.24
CA GLY A 48 1.89 -5.99 23.31
C GLY A 48 0.42 -6.07 22.86
N LEU A 49 0.11 -5.87 21.57
CA LEU A 49 -1.24 -6.03 21.02
C LEU A 49 -1.57 -7.49 20.69
N ILE A 50 -0.57 -8.36 20.59
CA ILE A 50 -0.79 -9.79 20.32
C ILE A 50 -1.35 -10.46 21.59
N ARG A 51 -2.67 -10.69 21.60
CA ARG A 51 -3.40 -11.30 22.71
C ARG A 51 -4.06 -12.61 22.35
N GLN A 52 -4.56 -12.73 21.12
CA GLN A 52 -5.30 -13.90 20.66
C GLN A 52 -4.39 -14.91 19.93
N GLY A 53 -3.34 -14.43 19.28
CA GLY A 53 -2.46 -15.22 18.41
C GLY A 53 -3.10 -15.57 17.06
N VAL A 54 -4.22 -14.93 16.70
CA VAL A 54 -4.87 -15.13 15.39
C VAL A 54 -4.18 -14.26 14.36
N SER A 55 -3.92 -14.83 13.18
CA SER A 55 -3.24 -14.13 12.08
C SER A 55 -4.10 -14.04 10.82
N PHE A 56 -3.93 -12.95 10.09
CA PHE A 56 -4.60 -12.67 8.83
C PHE A 56 -3.57 -12.25 7.80
N SER A 57 -3.52 -12.97 6.68
CA SER A 57 -2.86 -12.45 5.48
C SER A 57 -3.75 -11.36 4.89
N LEU A 58 -3.14 -10.20 4.61
CA LEU A 58 -3.78 -9.08 3.93
C LEU A 58 -3.33 -8.98 2.48
N ALA A 59 -2.89 -10.11 1.90
CA ALA A 59 -2.51 -10.17 0.50
C ALA A 59 -3.55 -10.86 -0.36
N GLN A 60 -3.75 -10.29 -1.53
CA GLN A 60 -4.35 -11.00 -2.65
C GLN A 60 -3.44 -12.13 -3.10
N ARG A 61 -4.05 -13.11 -3.78
CA ARG A 61 -3.27 -14.15 -4.44
C ARG A 61 -2.48 -13.54 -5.59
N PHE A 62 -1.22 -13.95 -5.72
CA PHE A 62 -0.37 -13.59 -6.84
C PHE A 62 -0.63 -14.59 -7.97
N ASP A 63 -1.75 -14.43 -8.66
CA ASP A 63 -2.21 -15.38 -9.67
C ASP A 63 -2.33 -14.76 -11.08
N MET A 64 -2.28 -15.63 -12.10
CA MET A 64 -2.43 -15.23 -13.51
C MET A 64 -3.80 -14.65 -13.85
N ASN A 65 -4.80 -14.89 -13.00
CA ASN A 65 -6.19 -14.45 -13.16
C ASN A 65 -6.51 -13.21 -12.32
N GLY A 66 -5.49 -12.47 -11.89
CA GLY A 66 -5.61 -11.26 -11.09
C GLY A 66 -6.18 -10.07 -11.87
N PRO A 67 -6.22 -8.89 -11.26
CA PRO A 67 -6.92 -7.74 -11.81
C PRO A 67 -6.26 -7.09 -13.04
N GLN A 68 -4.99 -7.37 -13.32
CA GLN A 68 -4.23 -6.58 -14.28
C GLN A 68 -4.64 -6.87 -15.73
N LYS A 69 -4.85 -5.79 -16.50
CA LYS A 69 -5.28 -5.82 -17.91
C LYS A 69 -4.23 -5.36 -18.92
N GLY A 70 -2.95 -5.27 -18.53
CA GLY A 70 -1.87 -4.80 -19.40
C GLY A 70 -1.70 -3.26 -19.44
N TRP A 71 -2.54 -2.51 -18.72
CA TRP A 71 -2.41 -1.05 -18.61
C TRP A 71 -1.04 -0.67 -18.00
N ARG A 72 -0.36 0.33 -18.59
CA ARG A 72 1.03 0.69 -18.25
C ARG A 72 2.01 -0.49 -18.22
N ARG A 73 1.78 -1.51 -19.06
CA ARG A 73 2.60 -2.74 -19.14
C ARG A 73 2.55 -3.60 -17.87
N ARG A 74 1.61 -3.35 -16.96
CA ARG A 74 1.37 -4.20 -15.79
C ARG A 74 0.54 -5.41 -16.21
N THR A 75 1.13 -6.59 -16.14
CA THR A 75 0.46 -7.88 -16.34
C THR A 75 0.23 -8.56 -14.99
N ASN A 76 -0.66 -9.54 -14.95
CA ASN A 76 -0.75 -10.44 -13.80
C ASN A 76 0.56 -11.22 -13.63
N PRO A 77 0.87 -11.70 -12.41
CA PRO A 77 1.98 -12.63 -12.21
C PRO A 77 1.86 -13.86 -13.11
N VAL A 78 2.98 -14.23 -13.74
CA VAL A 78 3.09 -15.45 -14.55
C VAL A 78 3.93 -16.45 -13.78
N HIS A 79 3.28 -17.50 -13.27
CA HIS A 79 3.91 -18.62 -12.59
C HIS A 79 4.09 -19.79 -13.56
N THR A 80 5.25 -20.43 -13.51
CA THR A 80 5.57 -21.58 -14.37
C THR A 80 6.43 -22.57 -13.60
N MET A 81 6.12 -23.85 -13.72
CA MET A 81 6.93 -24.92 -13.13
C MET A 81 8.19 -25.13 -13.97
N LEU A 82 9.35 -25.25 -13.30
CA LEU A 82 10.60 -25.69 -13.89
C LEU A 82 10.71 -27.22 -13.83
N ASP A 83 10.26 -27.79 -12.72
CA ASP A 83 10.21 -29.23 -12.44
C ASP A 83 8.86 -29.59 -11.85
N THR A 84 8.30 -30.74 -12.23
CA THR A 84 7.00 -31.18 -11.73
C THR A 84 7.01 -32.60 -11.19
N GLY A 85 6.00 -32.90 -10.35
CA GLY A 85 5.73 -34.27 -9.94
C GLY A 85 5.38 -35.21 -11.11
N THR A 86 4.94 -34.68 -12.25
CA THR A 86 4.70 -35.47 -13.47
C THR A 86 6.02 -36.00 -14.02
N ASP A 87 7.06 -35.17 -14.05
CA ASP A 87 8.40 -35.55 -14.49
C ASP A 87 9.03 -36.57 -13.53
N ALA A 88 8.86 -36.34 -12.23
CA ALA A 88 9.28 -37.28 -11.18
C ALA A 88 8.60 -38.65 -11.33
N ALA A 89 7.27 -38.69 -11.49
CA ALA A 89 6.50 -39.92 -11.64
C ALA A 89 6.85 -40.70 -12.92
N ALA A 90 7.25 -39.98 -13.98
CA ALA A 90 7.74 -40.56 -15.22
C ALA A 90 9.22 -40.98 -15.17
N GLY A 91 9.92 -40.73 -14.05
CA GLY A 91 11.36 -41.02 -13.89
C GLY A 91 12.27 -40.12 -14.74
N LEU A 92 11.78 -38.96 -15.17
CA LEU A 92 12.48 -38.06 -16.11
C LEU A 92 13.48 -37.12 -15.42
N GLN A 93 13.37 -36.94 -14.10
CA GLN A 93 14.27 -36.07 -13.35
C GLN A 93 15.66 -36.66 -13.08
N GLY A 94 15.82 -37.98 -13.25
CA GLY A 94 17.12 -38.63 -13.12
C GLY A 94 17.70 -38.67 -11.69
N PHE A 95 16.92 -38.33 -10.67
CA PHE A 95 17.37 -38.40 -9.28
C PHE A 95 17.38 -39.84 -8.73
N PRO A 96 18.32 -40.17 -7.82
CA PRO A 96 18.47 -41.52 -7.30
C PRO A 96 17.38 -41.88 -6.27
N HIS A 97 17.18 -43.18 -6.07
CA HIS A 97 16.31 -43.74 -5.00
C HIS A 97 14.83 -43.32 -5.07
N GLY A 98 14.37 -42.83 -6.23
CA GLY A 98 12.98 -42.42 -6.41
C GLY A 98 12.62 -41.09 -5.75
N ILE A 99 13.61 -40.27 -5.36
CA ILE A 99 13.34 -38.89 -4.95
C ILE A 99 12.90 -38.08 -6.18
N GLY A 100 11.94 -37.17 -5.98
CA GLY A 100 11.50 -36.21 -6.98
C GLY A 100 11.29 -34.85 -6.33
N GLY A 101 11.41 -33.80 -7.14
CA GLY A 101 11.25 -32.41 -6.71
C GLY A 101 10.28 -31.65 -7.60
N ALA A 102 9.87 -30.48 -7.14
CA ALA A 102 9.16 -29.51 -7.95
C ALA A 102 9.73 -28.14 -7.64
N ASP A 103 10.19 -27.46 -8.68
CA ASP A 103 10.72 -26.10 -8.63
C ASP A 103 9.92 -25.25 -9.62
N ASP A 104 9.86 -23.95 -9.37
CA ASP A 104 9.09 -23.02 -10.15
C ASP A 104 9.75 -21.65 -10.29
N VAL A 105 9.18 -20.84 -11.17
CA VAL A 105 9.59 -19.46 -11.43
C VAL A 105 8.35 -18.58 -11.53
N ILE A 106 8.50 -17.33 -11.10
CA ILE A 106 7.50 -16.28 -11.26
C ILE A 106 8.10 -15.07 -11.96
N ALA A 107 7.41 -14.57 -12.97
CA ALA A 107 7.71 -13.30 -13.63
C ALA A 107 6.53 -12.35 -13.42
N MET A 108 6.79 -11.18 -12.82
CA MET A 108 5.75 -10.21 -12.50
C MET A 108 6.29 -8.78 -12.43
N PRO A 109 5.48 -7.77 -12.81
CA PRO A 109 5.73 -6.40 -12.36
C PRO A 109 5.65 -6.34 -10.83
N LEU A 110 6.50 -5.55 -10.18
CA LEU A 110 6.45 -5.41 -8.71
C LEU A 110 5.19 -4.65 -8.24
N GLN A 111 4.51 -3.95 -9.15
CA GLN A 111 3.27 -3.22 -8.93
C GLN A 111 2.06 -3.89 -9.59
N CYS A 112 1.88 -5.21 -9.41
CA CYS A 112 0.83 -6.00 -10.08
C CYS A 112 -0.23 -6.62 -9.16
N SER A 113 0.00 -6.64 -7.85
CA SER A 113 -0.89 -7.19 -6.83
C SER A 113 -0.57 -6.52 -5.50
N THR A 114 -0.97 -7.07 -4.35
CA THR A 114 -0.66 -6.50 -3.03
C THR A 114 0.80 -6.09 -2.92
N GLN A 115 1.03 -4.79 -2.73
CA GLN A 115 2.35 -4.19 -2.91
C GLN A 115 2.62 -3.08 -1.90
N TRP A 116 3.90 -2.71 -1.82
CA TRP A 116 4.36 -1.39 -1.41
C TRP A 116 4.93 -0.63 -2.61
N ASP A 117 4.57 0.64 -2.70
CA ASP A 117 5.28 1.64 -3.48
C ASP A 117 6.32 2.32 -2.58
N GLY A 118 7.58 2.19 -2.96
CA GLY A 118 8.71 2.79 -2.27
C GLY A 118 8.96 4.25 -2.68
N LEU A 119 9.97 4.85 -2.06
CA LEU A 119 10.27 6.28 -2.22
C LEU A 119 10.80 6.65 -3.61
N GLY A 120 11.28 5.67 -4.38
CA GLY A 120 11.64 5.83 -5.80
C GLY A 120 10.49 5.66 -6.79
N HIS A 121 9.26 5.39 -6.34
CA HIS A 121 8.16 5.05 -7.26
C HIS A 121 7.62 6.26 -8.05
N ILE A 122 7.52 7.41 -7.40
CA ILE A 122 6.87 8.62 -7.93
C ILE A 122 7.81 9.82 -7.81
N PHE A 123 7.76 10.70 -8.80
CA PHE A 123 8.53 11.94 -8.86
C PHE A 123 7.60 13.15 -8.99
N ASP A 124 8.05 14.29 -8.50
CA ASP A 124 7.37 15.57 -8.59
C ASP A 124 8.29 16.60 -9.24
N HIS A 125 7.95 17.11 -10.42
CA HIS A 125 8.77 18.08 -11.18
C HIS A 125 10.25 17.67 -11.33
N GLY A 126 10.50 16.39 -11.61
CA GLY A 126 11.86 15.85 -11.73
C GLY A 126 12.59 15.68 -10.39
N ARG A 127 11.87 15.76 -9.27
CA ARG A 127 12.41 15.52 -7.92
C ARG A 127 11.88 14.22 -7.34
N ALA A 128 12.78 13.44 -6.77
CA ALA A 128 12.48 12.26 -5.97
C ALA A 128 12.47 12.62 -4.47
N TRP A 129 12.27 11.61 -3.62
CA TRP A 129 12.32 11.75 -2.17
C TRP A 129 13.54 12.55 -1.71
N ASN A 130 13.28 13.47 -0.77
CA ASN A 130 14.26 14.35 -0.14
C ASN A 130 14.90 15.39 -1.10
N GLY A 131 14.20 15.75 -2.18
CA GLY A 131 14.62 16.81 -3.11
C GLY A 131 15.70 16.39 -4.11
N ARG A 132 15.96 15.08 -4.19
CA ARG A 132 16.98 14.52 -5.09
C ARG A 132 16.52 14.63 -6.54
N ASP A 133 17.48 14.71 -7.45
CA ASP A 133 17.19 14.67 -8.89
C ASP A 133 16.67 13.27 -9.26
N ALA A 134 15.47 13.20 -9.82
CA ALA A 134 14.85 11.94 -10.23
C ALA A 134 15.71 11.21 -11.27
N ALA A 135 16.38 11.94 -12.16
CA ALA A 135 17.16 11.37 -13.26
C ALA A 135 18.43 10.63 -12.78
N THR A 136 18.94 10.95 -11.59
CA THR A 136 20.07 10.25 -10.97
C THR A 136 19.65 9.30 -9.85
N THR A 137 18.46 9.50 -9.29
CA THR A 137 17.92 8.62 -8.24
C THR A 137 17.45 7.30 -8.83
N VAL A 138 16.63 7.32 -9.89
CA VAL A 138 16.13 6.10 -10.53
C VAL A 138 16.54 6.10 -11.99
N THR A 139 17.36 5.13 -12.35
CA THR A 139 17.93 4.99 -13.70
C THR A 139 17.50 3.66 -14.32
N SER A 140 18.02 3.34 -15.50
CA SER A 140 17.87 2.02 -16.11
C SER A 140 18.50 0.89 -15.28
N GLU A 141 19.38 1.21 -14.33
CA GLU A 141 20.02 0.25 -13.41
C GLU A 141 19.24 0.10 -12.08
N GLY A 142 18.08 0.74 -11.96
CA GLY A 142 17.25 0.76 -10.76
C GLY A 142 17.40 2.03 -9.93
N ASP A 143 16.81 2.02 -8.74
CA ASP A 143 16.93 3.05 -7.72
C ASP A 143 18.31 2.97 -7.05
N GLN A 144 19.09 4.04 -7.16
CA GLN A 144 20.47 4.12 -6.69
C GLN A 144 20.58 4.62 -5.23
N VAL A 145 19.46 5.04 -4.62
CA VAL A 145 19.48 5.75 -3.33
C VAL A 145 18.46 5.18 -2.37
N THR A 146 17.21 5.02 -2.82
CA THR A 146 16.03 4.73 -2.00
C THR A 146 15.37 3.40 -2.34
N GLY A 147 16.14 2.48 -2.92
CA GLY A 147 15.68 1.13 -3.25
C GLY A 147 15.00 0.46 -2.05
N ILE A 148 13.94 -0.31 -2.35
CA ILE A 148 13.04 -0.90 -1.37
C ILE A 148 13.76 -1.83 -0.38
N GLU A 149 14.94 -2.34 -0.73
CA GLU A 149 15.81 -3.12 0.15
C GLU A 149 16.20 -2.37 1.43
N HIS A 150 16.20 -1.04 1.42
CA HIS A 150 16.47 -0.25 2.64
C HIS A 150 15.33 -0.31 3.66
N MET A 151 14.15 -0.82 3.26
CA MET A 151 12.93 -0.86 4.07
C MET A 151 12.58 -2.29 4.53
N ASP A 152 13.43 -3.28 4.22
CA ASP A 152 13.18 -4.72 4.35
C ASP A 152 12.70 -5.16 5.75
N HIS A 153 13.31 -4.69 6.83
CA HIS A 153 12.92 -5.03 8.20
C HIS A 153 12.12 -3.93 8.90
N GLN A 154 11.90 -2.79 8.23
CA GLN A 154 11.37 -1.60 8.87
C GLN A 154 9.86 -1.72 9.15
N ILE A 155 9.12 -2.42 8.30
CA ILE A 155 7.65 -2.45 8.32
C ILE A 155 7.15 -3.60 9.21
N ALA A 156 7.36 -3.44 10.51
CA ALA A 156 6.82 -4.31 11.55
C ALA A 156 6.46 -3.44 12.76
N GLY A 157 5.20 -3.36 13.14
CA GLY A 157 4.73 -2.38 14.11
C GLY A 157 3.23 -2.45 14.38
N ARG A 158 2.65 -1.34 14.84
CA ARG A 158 1.21 -1.23 15.07
C ARG A 158 0.50 -0.97 13.75
N GLY A 159 -0.36 -1.90 13.35
CA GLY A 159 -1.36 -1.69 12.32
C GLY A 159 -2.64 -1.12 12.91
N VAL A 160 -3.31 -0.25 12.16
CA VAL A 160 -4.65 0.25 12.49
C VAL A 160 -5.54 0.12 11.26
N LEU A 161 -6.66 -0.59 11.39
CA LEU A 161 -7.66 -0.71 10.33
C LEU A 161 -8.69 0.41 10.48
N LEU A 162 -8.90 1.19 9.42
CA LEU A 162 -10.03 2.10 9.23
C LEU A 162 -10.96 1.52 8.16
N ASP A 163 -12.08 0.94 8.59
CA ASP A 163 -13.08 0.33 7.70
C ASP A 163 -14.13 1.36 7.27
N VAL A 164 -13.68 2.27 6.41
CA VAL A 164 -14.49 3.38 5.88
C VAL A 164 -15.69 2.85 5.09
N GLY A 165 -15.51 1.75 4.36
CA GLY A 165 -16.59 1.08 3.65
C GLY A 165 -17.73 0.67 4.57
N ARG A 166 -17.44 0.11 5.75
CA ARG A 166 -18.46 -0.24 6.74
C ARG A 166 -19.02 0.97 7.50
N ALA A 167 -18.20 1.97 7.79
CA ALA A 167 -18.63 3.14 8.56
C ALA A 167 -19.51 4.10 7.74
N ILE A 168 -19.29 4.22 6.42
CA ILE A 168 -19.88 5.28 5.58
C ILE A 168 -20.59 4.71 4.34
N GLY A 169 -20.14 3.55 3.85
CA GLY A 169 -20.66 2.94 2.64
C GLY A 169 -22.00 2.24 2.81
N THR A 170 -22.53 1.77 1.68
CA THR A 170 -23.71 0.89 1.66
C THR A 170 -23.24 -0.55 1.62
N ASP A 171 -23.79 -1.41 2.48
CA ASP A 171 -23.40 -2.82 2.59
C ASP A 171 -21.88 -3.06 2.80
N GLY A 172 -21.19 -2.08 3.39
CA GLY A 172 -19.75 -2.16 3.63
C GLY A 172 -18.87 -1.73 2.45
N GLU A 173 -19.45 -1.08 1.43
CA GLU A 173 -18.78 -0.70 0.19
C GLU A 173 -19.00 0.78 -0.16
N LEU A 174 -17.93 1.46 -0.58
CA LEU A 174 -18.00 2.80 -1.16
C LEU A 174 -18.24 2.72 -2.68
N PRO A 175 -19.00 3.67 -3.27
CA PRO A 175 -19.15 3.75 -4.71
C PRO A 175 -17.84 4.22 -5.37
N ASP A 176 -17.64 3.88 -6.64
CA ASP A 176 -16.51 4.41 -7.40
C ASP A 176 -16.56 5.94 -7.47
N GLY A 177 -15.40 6.60 -7.40
CA GLY A 177 -15.31 8.06 -7.34
C GLY A 177 -15.59 8.68 -5.97
N PHE A 178 -15.84 7.87 -4.93
CA PHE A 178 -15.99 8.40 -3.57
C PHE A 178 -14.65 8.89 -3.00
N ALA A 179 -14.58 10.19 -2.70
CA ALA A 179 -13.41 10.83 -2.12
C ALA A 179 -13.44 10.72 -0.58
N ILE A 180 -12.55 9.92 -0.01
CA ILE A 180 -12.43 9.74 1.45
C ILE A 180 -11.67 10.96 2.00
N THR A 181 -12.37 11.85 2.73
CA THR A 181 -11.80 13.06 3.34
C THR A 181 -11.31 12.80 4.77
N GLU A 182 -10.63 13.77 5.38
CA GLU A 182 -10.28 13.72 6.81
C GLU A 182 -11.53 13.56 7.70
N GLU A 183 -12.67 14.14 7.32
CA GLU A 183 -13.93 13.98 8.06
C GLU A 183 -14.42 12.54 8.02
N HIS A 184 -14.32 11.87 6.87
CA HIS A 184 -14.65 10.45 6.73
C HIS A 184 -13.73 9.56 7.59
N LEU A 185 -12.42 9.82 7.60
CA LEU A 185 -11.48 9.09 8.44
C LEU A 185 -11.79 9.29 9.94
N ARG A 186 -12.10 10.53 10.36
CA ARG A 186 -12.47 10.83 11.74
C ARG A 186 -13.79 10.18 12.16
N ALA A 187 -14.81 10.23 11.31
CA ALA A 187 -16.10 9.57 11.56
C ALA A 187 -15.93 8.05 11.68
N THR A 188 -15.04 7.47 10.87
CA THR A 188 -14.69 6.05 10.93
C THR A 188 -14.03 5.69 12.26
N ILE A 189 -13.07 6.50 12.72
CA ILE A 189 -12.42 6.32 14.03
C ILE A 189 -13.44 6.43 15.18
N GLU A 190 -14.35 7.40 15.11
CA GLU A 190 -15.40 7.59 16.11
C GLU A 190 -16.34 6.38 16.17
N ALA A 191 -16.77 5.85 15.02
CA ALA A 191 -17.64 4.69 14.93
C ALA A 191 -16.97 3.39 15.41
N GLN A 192 -15.67 3.22 15.12
CA GLN A 192 -14.90 2.04 15.52
C GLN A 192 -14.38 2.09 16.96
N GLY A 193 -14.35 3.28 17.57
CA GLY A 193 -13.93 3.49 18.94
C GLY A 193 -12.39 3.58 19.13
N PRO A 194 -11.93 3.71 20.38
CA PRO A 194 -10.56 4.14 20.71
C PRO A 194 -9.44 3.24 20.16
N SER A 195 -9.71 1.96 19.91
CA SER A 195 -8.74 1.01 19.34
C SER A 195 -8.35 1.37 17.89
N SER A 196 -9.19 2.14 17.20
CA SER A 196 -8.92 2.64 15.83
C SER A 196 -8.24 4.01 15.80
N ALA A 197 -7.93 4.60 16.96
CA ALA A 197 -7.25 5.90 16.99
C ALA A 197 -5.87 5.79 16.33
N VAL A 198 -5.68 6.57 15.27
CA VAL A 198 -4.41 6.67 14.55
C VAL A 198 -3.45 7.56 15.33
N ARG A 199 -2.22 7.09 15.47
CA ARG A 199 -1.12 7.82 16.12
C ARG A 199 0.17 7.70 15.32
N ARG A 200 1.17 8.48 15.75
CA ARG A 200 2.52 8.47 15.20
C ARG A 200 3.07 7.04 15.09
N GLY A 201 3.67 6.73 13.94
CA GLY A 201 4.32 5.45 13.66
C GLY A 201 3.38 4.32 13.27
N ASP A 202 2.05 4.56 13.25
CA ASP A 202 1.10 3.54 12.85
C ASP A 202 1.21 3.23 11.35
N LEU A 203 0.95 1.96 11.03
CA LEU A 203 0.74 1.45 9.67
C LEU A 203 -0.77 1.42 9.43
N VAL A 204 -1.29 2.37 8.67
CA VAL A 204 -2.74 2.53 8.49
C VAL A 204 -3.23 1.67 7.33
N VAL A 205 -4.31 0.91 7.54
CA VAL A 205 -4.99 0.14 6.50
C VAL A 205 -6.39 0.72 6.33
N VAL A 206 -6.70 1.25 5.16
CA VAL A 206 -8.02 1.81 4.84
C VAL A 206 -8.78 0.82 3.96
N ARG A 207 -9.90 0.29 4.47
CA ARG A 207 -10.79 -0.58 3.71
C ARG A 207 -11.92 0.22 3.08
N THR A 208 -12.05 0.15 1.77
CA THR A 208 -13.12 0.80 0.98
C THR A 208 -14.25 -0.15 0.61
N GLY A 209 -13.97 -1.47 0.57
CA GLY A 209 -14.88 -2.51 0.09
C GLY A 209 -14.81 -2.74 -1.43
N GLN A 210 -13.99 -1.99 -2.17
CA GLN A 210 -13.90 -2.16 -3.62
C GLN A 210 -13.36 -3.54 -4.02
N LEU A 211 -12.37 -4.07 -3.28
CA LEU A 211 -11.84 -5.41 -3.56
C LEU A 211 -12.91 -6.49 -3.38
N SER A 212 -13.70 -6.40 -2.30
CA SER A 212 -14.81 -7.32 -2.04
C SER A 212 -15.81 -7.32 -3.19
N ARG A 213 -16.18 -6.12 -3.68
CA ARG A 213 -17.04 -5.94 -4.84
C ARG A 213 -16.45 -6.59 -6.09
N ALA A 214 -15.19 -6.29 -6.41
CA ALA A 214 -14.52 -6.82 -7.60
C ALA A 214 -14.39 -8.36 -7.57
N ARG A 215 -14.17 -8.96 -6.40
CA ARG A 215 -14.15 -10.42 -6.27
C ARG A 215 -15.52 -11.06 -6.47
N ARG A 216 -16.59 -10.38 -6.04
CA ARG A 216 -17.97 -10.84 -6.21
C ARG A 216 -18.44 -10.70 -7.67
N GLU A 217 -18.14 -9.58 -8.30
CA GLU A 217 -18.70 -9.19 -9.61
C GLU A 217 -17.76 -9.47 -10.79
N GLY A 218 -16.49 -9.80 -10.50
CA GLY A 218 -15.41 -9.87 -11.47
C GLY A 218 -14.59 -8.58 -11.52
N TRP A 219 -13.36 -8.68 -12.02
CA TRP A 219 -12.38 -7.59 -11.94
C TRP A 219 -12.80 -6.31 -12.66
N GLY A 220 -13.54 -6.41 -13.77
CA GLY A 220 -14.02 -5.25 -14.54
C GLY A 220 -12.96 -4.17 -14.73
N GLU A 221 -13.22 -2.99 -14.17
CA GLU A 221 -12.35 -1.81 -14.24
C GLU A 221 -11.50 -1.58 -12.98
N TYR A 222 -11.40 -2.57 -12.08
CA TYR A 222 -10.60 -2.48 -10.84
C TYR A 222 -9.16 -2.01 -11.13
N ALA A 223 -8.48 -2.62 -12.10
CA ALA A 223 -7.18 -2.16 -12.56
C ALA A 223 -7.30 -0.96 -13.50
N GLY A 224 -6.95 0.22 -12.99
CA GLY A 224 -6.86 1.45 -13.79
C GLY A 224 -8.14 2.29 -13.95
N GLY A 225 -9.32 1.80 -13.59
CA GLY A 225 -10.59 2.51 -13.73
C GLY A 225 -11.08 3.29 -12.50
N ALA A 226 -12.37 3.64 -12.45
CA ALA A 226 -12.91 4.41 -11.32
C ALA A 226 -12.83 3.60 -10.01
N ALA A 227 -12.57 4.28 -8.89
CA ALA A 227 -12.42 3.69 -7.57
C ALA A 227 -12.70 4.70 -6.46
N PRO A 228 -13.26 4.27 -5.32
CA PRO A 228 -13.13 5.05 -4.10
C PRO A 228 -11.66 5.15 -3.69
N GLY A 229 -11.31 6.15 -2.89
CA GLY A 229 -9.95 6.28 -2.39
C GLY A 229 -9.76 7.56 -1.60
N LEU A 230 -8.54 7.80 -1.12
CA LEU A 230 -8.22 9.00 -0.35
C LEU A 230 -8.41 10.26 -1.24
N SER A 231 -9.10 11.27 -0.70
CA SER A 231 -9.19 12.60 -1.29
C SER A 231 -7.82 13.28 -1.25
N PHE A 232 -7.53 14.14 -2.23
CA PHE A 232 -6.33 14.99 -2.21
C PHE A 232 -6.24 15.82 -0.92
N THR A 233 -7.39 16.22 -0.36
CA THR A 233 -7.47 17.02 0.87
C THR A 233 -6.94 16.30 2.11
N THR A 234 -6.74 14.97 2.05
CA THR A 234 -6.18 14.18 3.16
C THR A 234 -4.68 14.37 3.35
N ALA A 235 -3.96 15.00 2.41
CA ALA A 235 -2.50 15.21 2.52
C ALA A 235 -2.09 15.83 3.86
N GLY A 236 -2.85 16.81 4.36
CA GLY A 236 -2.58 17.44 5.64
C GLY A 236 -2.80 16.51 6.84
N TRP A 237 -3.80 15.64 6.79
CA TRP A 237 -4.05 14.65 7.85
C TRP A 237 -2.95 13.59 7.87
N LEU A 238 -2.56 13.07 6.70
CA LEU A 238 -1.48 12.09 6.55
C LEU A 238 -0.17 12.62 7.11
N HIS A 239 0.17 13.89 6.81
CA HIS A 239 1.39 14.52 7.31
C HIS A 239 1.36 14.76 8.83
N ARG A 240 0.27 15.34 9.35
CA ARG A 240 0.17 15.73 10.77
C ARG A 240 0.04 14.55 11.72
N THR A 241 -0.51 13.42 11.27
CA THR A 241 -0.65 12.21 12.09
C THR A 241 0.66 11.45 12.26
N GLU A 242 1.68 11.76 11.44
CA GLU A 242 3.00 11.13 11.51
C GLU A 242 2.94 9.60 11.39
N ILE A 243 2.02 9.09 10.57
CA ILE A 243 1.93 7.66 10.25
C ILE A 243 3.17 7.20 9.51
N ALA A 244 3.53 5.92 9.66
CA ALA A 244 4.70 5.35 9.00
C ALA A 244 4.41 4.95 7.56
N ALA A 245 3.22 4.40 7.29
CA ALA A 245 2.78 4.00 5.96
C ALA A 245 1.25 3.89 5.92
N ILE A 246 0.67 3.88 4.72
CA ILE A 246 -0.76 3.68 4.51
C ILE A 246 -1.01 2.67 3.38
N ALA A 247 -2.04 1.84 3.51
CA ALA A 247 -2.45 0.91 2.47
C ALA A 247 -3.97 0.92 2.23
N THR A 248 -4.41 0.63 1.00
CA THR A 248 -5.82 0.49 0.63
C THR A 248 -6.11 -0.83 -0.09
N ASP A 249 -7.39 -1.20 -0.15
CA ASP A 249 -7.90 -2.35 -0.91
C ASP A 249 -8.22 -2.03 -2.39
N THR A 250 -7.73 -0.91 -2.89
CA THR A 250 -7.99 -0.40 -4.25
C THR A 250 -6.73 -0.51 -5.11
N TRP A 251 -6.87 -0.46 -6.45
CA TRP A 251 -5.70 -0.47 -7.35
C TRP A 251 -4.83 0.78 -7.24
N GLY A 252 -5.45 1.92 -6.92
CA GLY A 252 -4.77 3.18 -6.61
C GLY A 252 -5.19 3.65 -5.23
N PHE A 253 -4.30 4.17 -4.37
CA PHE A 253 -4.72 4.56 -3.02
C PHE A 253 -5.63 5.80 -2.98
N GLU A 254 -5.51 6.71 -3.93
CA GLU A 254 -6.36 7.89 -4.05
C GLU A 254 -7.57 7.68 -4.95
N VAL A 255 -8.60 8.49 -4.74
CA VAL A 255 -9.88 8.41 -5.47
C VAL A 255 -9.69 8.55 -6.99
N ARG A 256 -10.47 7.77 -7.75
CA ARG A 256 -10.55 7.89 -9.22
C ARG A 256 -12.01 7.91 -9.71
N PRO A 257 -12.40 8.82 -10.61
CA PRO A 257 -11.62 9.97 -11.09
C PRO A 257 -11.20 10.88 -9.93
N ASN A 258 -10.04 11.53 -10.07
CA ASN A 258 -9.55 12.44 -9.04
C ASN A 258 -10.38 13.73 -9.04
N GLU A 259 -10.20 14.53 -7.99
CA GLU A 259 -11.00 15.71 -7.73
C GLU A 259 -10.65 16.91 -8.63
N PHE A 260 -9.66 16.77 -9.52
CA PHE A 260 -9.26 17.81 -10.48
C PHE A 260 -9.61 17.41 -11.91
N ASP A 261 -9.74 18.41 -12.79
CA ASP A 261 -10.16 18.17 -14.17
C ASP A 261 -9.00 17.65 -15.05
N HIS A 262 -7.76 18.00 -14.69
CA HIS A 262 -6.55 17.67 -15.46
C HIS A 262 -5.39 17.19 -14.57
N ALA A 263 -5.63 16.18 -13.74
CA ALA A 263 -4.56 15.54 -12.96
C ALA A 263 -4.57 14.02 -13.12
N PHE A 264 -3.41 13.41 -12.88
CA PHE A 264 -3.27 11.97 -12.76
C PHE A 264 -2.57 11.66 -11.44
N GLN A 265 -3.34 11.13 -10.49
CA GLN A 265 -2.85 10.76 -9.16
C GLN A 265 -2.13 11.91 -8.40
N PRO A 266 -2.78 13.08 -8.23
CA PRO A 266 -2.20 14.24 -7.54
C PRO A 266 -1.78 13.97 -6.08
N LEU A 267 -2.45 13.06 -5.37
CA LEU A 267 -2.07 12.77 -3.98
C LEU A 267 -0.77 11.95 -3.92
N HIS A 268 -0.53 11.02 -4.85
CA HIS A 268 0.76 10.34 -5.00
C HIS A 268 1.92 11.33 -5.18
N GLN A 269 1.70 12.35 -6.02
CA GLN A 269 2.70 13.38 -6.33
C GLN A 269 3.11 14.20 -5.09
N VAL A 270 2.29 14.23 -4.04
CA VAL A 270 2.64 14.83 -2.75
C VAL A 270 3.14 13.78 -1.76
N ALA A 271 2.44 12.66 -1.62
CA ALA A 271 2.68 11.66 -0.57
C ALA A 271 4.08 11.02 -0.66
N ILE A 272 4.50 10.56 -1.84
CA ILE A 272 5.79 9.85 -1.96
C ILE A 272 6.96 10.85 -2.02
N PRO A 273 7.09 11.69 -3.07
CA PRO A 273 8.33 12.45 -3.25
C PRO A 273 8.48 13.58 -2.23
N ASN A 274 7.40 14.16 -1.71
CA ASN A 274 7.45 15.30 -0.79
C ASN A 274 7.31 14.90 0.68
N MET A 275 6.31 14.08 1.02
CA MET A 275 6.07 13.64 2.41
C MET A 275 6.93 12.45 2.82
N GLY A 276 7.38 11.63 1.87
CA GLY A 276 8.16 10.41 2.14
C GLY A 276 7.31 9.27 2.65
N LEU A 277 6.01 9.26 2.31
CA LEU A 277 5.03 8.29 2.78
C LEU A 277 4.99 7.07 1.85
N LEU A 278 5.17 5.88 2.44
CA LEU A 278 4.97 4.62 1.74
C LEU A 278 3.48 4.32 1.53
N ILE A 279 3.17 3.80 0.34
CA ILE A 279 1.80 3.54 -0.10
C ILE A 279 1.63 2.07 -0.44
N GLY A 280 0.63 1.43 0.14
CA GLY A 280 0.23 0.07 -0.15
C GLY A 280 -1.03 0.05 -1.01
N GLU A 281 -1.02 -0.74 -2.07
CA GLU A 281 -2.14 -0.85 -2.99
C GLU A 281 -2.56 -2.31 -3.09
N MET A 282 -3.84 -2.55 -3.38
CA MET A 282 -4.39 -3.88 -3.59
C MET A 282 -4.27 -4.79 -2.36
N TRP A 283 -4.37 -4.26 -1.15
CA TRP A 283 -4.40 -5.07 0.07
C TRP A 283 -5.76 -5.77 0.26
N ASP A 284 -5.77 -6.88 1.00
CA ASP A 284 -6.96 -7.69 1.25
C ASP A 284 -7.34 -7.71 2.74
N PRO A 285 -7.95 -6.64 3.27
CA PRO A 285 -8.27 -6.54 4.69
C PRO A 285 -9.56 -7.26 5.10
N ASP A 286 -10.27 -7.96 4.20
CA ASP A 286 -11.65 -8.39 4.45
C ASP A 286 -11.80 -9.33 5.65
N ALA A 287 -10.93 -10.34 5.76
CA ALA A 287 -10.98 -11.29 6.88
C ALA A 287 -10.66 -10.60 8.22
N LEU A 288 -9.66 -9.70 8.22
CA LEU A 288 -9.32 -8.88 9.37
C LEU A 288 -10.48 -7.95 9.75
N ALA A 289 -11.08 -7.29 8.77
CA ALA A 289 -12.19 -6.36 8.98
C ALA A 289 -13.43 -7.05 9.55
N ALA A 290 -13.75 -8.25 9.09
CA ALA A 290 -14.81 -9.06 9.69
C ALA A 290 -14.51 -9.40 11.16
N HIS A 291 -13.26 -9.76 11.46
CA HIS A 291 -12.84 -10.06 12.82
C HIS A 291 -12.86 -8.83 13.74
N CYS A 292 -12.37 -7.68 13.27
CA CYS A 292 -12.39 -6.42 14.03
C CYS A 292 -13.81 -5.93 14.31
N ALA A 293 -14.76 -6.14 13.39
CA ALA A 293 -16.17 -5.85 13.67
C ALA A 293 -16.79 -6.78 14.71
N ALA A 294 -16.33 -8.03 14.78
CA ALA A 294 -16.83 -8.99 15.77
C ALA A 294 -16.31 -8.70 17.19
N ASP A 295 -15.08 -8.24 17.35
CA ASP A 295 -14.45 -8.02 18.67
C ASP A 295 -14.28 -6.54 19.08
N GLY A 296 -14.52 -5.59 18.17
CA GLY A 296 -14.40 -4.15 18.43
C GLY A 296 -12.95 -3.63 18.56
N VAL A 297 -11.95 -4.45 18.20
CA VAL A 297 -10.53 -4.07 18.29
C VAL A 297 -9.97 -3.86 16.89
N TYR A 298 -9.50 -2.66 16.58
CA TYR A 298 -9.02 -2.30 15.23
C TYR A 298 -7.53 -2.01 15.14
N GLU A 299 -6.81 -2.11 16.27
CA GLU A 299 -5.35 -2.12 16.32
C GLU A 299 -4.82 -3.56 16.41
N PHE A 300 -3.67 -3.80 15.80
CA PHE A 300 -3.04 -5.11 15.72
C PHE A 300 -1.52 -4.96 15.53
N TRP A 301 -0.78 -6.05 15.75
CA TRP A 301 0.57 -6.14 15.23
C TRP A 301 0.51 -6.38 13.72
N LEU A 302 1.25 -5.61 12.94
CA LEU A 302 1.35 -5.78 11.49
C LEU A 302 2.81 -5.92 11.09
N THR A 303 3.13 -6.97 10.34
CA THR A 303 4.37 -7.08 9.58
C THR A 303 4.06 -7.07 8.09
N ALA A 304 4.74 -6.21 7.35
CA ALA A 304 4.58 -6.07 5.91
C ALA A 304 5.94 -5.73 5.28
N ALA A 305 6.97 -6.46 5.70
CA ALA A 305 8.32 -6.36 5.17
C ALA A 305 8.33 -6.58 3.64
N PRO A 306 8.86 -5.64 2.83
CA PRO A 306 9.02 -5.86 1.40
C PRO A 306 10.10 -6.92 1.13
N LEU A 307 10.04 -7.59 -0.02
CA LEU A 307 11.19 -8.36 -0.51
C LEU A 307 12.37 -7.41 -0.74
N PRO A 308 13.61 -7.77 -0.32
CA PRO A 308 14.79 -6.93 -0.48
C PRO A 308 15.35 -6.99 -1.91
N ILE A 309 14.57 -6.55 -2.88
CA ILE A 309 14.95 -6.52 -4.30
C ILE A 309 15.78 -5.26 -4.52
N THR A 310 17.10 -5.42 -4.64
CA THR A 310 18.06 -4.30 -4.76
C THR A 310 17.70 -3.37 -5.91
N GLY A 311 17.59 -2.07 -5.59
CA GLY A 311 17.27 -1.02 -6.55
C GLY A 311 15.83 -1.04 -7.06
N ALA A 312 14.94 -1.83 -6.47
CA ALA A 312 13.53 -1.80 -6.84
C ALA A 312 12.80 -0.60 -6.21
N VAL A 313 11.85 -0.03 -6.95
CA VAL A 313 11.05 1.13 -6.51
C VAL A 313 9.79 0.74 -5.70
N GLY A 314 9.64 -0.54 -5.38
CA GLY A 314 8.49 -1.10 -4.70
C GLY A 314 8.62 -2.61 -4.61
N SER A 315 7.69 -3.28 -3.95
CA SER A 315 7.79 -4.72 -3.73
C SER A 315 6.42 -5.36 -3.52
N PRO A 316 6.18 -6.56 -4.08
CA PRO A 316 5.06 -7.39 -3.66
C PRO A 316 5.25 -7.80 -2.20
N VAL A 317 4.15 -7.92 -1.46
CA VAL A 317 4.20 -8.22 -0.03
C VAL A 317 3.04 -9.11 0.38
N ASN A 318 3.28 -9.93 1.40
CA ASN A 318 2.23 -10.61 2.17
C ASN A 318 2.13 -9.98 3.56
N PRO A 319 1.33 -8.91 3.75
CA PRO A 319 1.18 -8.29 5.05
C PRO A 319 0.46 -9.25 6.00
N ILE A 320 1.00 -9.47 7.18
CA ILE A 320 0.39 -10.32 8.21
C ILE A 320 -0.02 -9.46 9.39
N ALA A 321 -1.33 -9.36 9.61
CA ALA A 321 -1.89 -8.81 10.84
C ALA A 321 -2.00 -9.92 11.89
N VAL A 322 -1.62 -9.64 13.13
CA VAL A 322 -1.72 -10.54 14.28
C VAL A 322 -2.41 -9.82 15.44
N LYS A 323 -3.45 -10.42 15.98
CA LYS A 323 -4.22 -9.93 17.14
C LYS A 323 -4.05 -10.83 18.35
#